data_AF-A0A2H0VGZ6-F1
#
_entry.id   AF-A0A2H0VGZ6-F1
#
_cell.length_a   1.000
_cell.length_b   1.000
_cell.length_c   1.000
_cell.angle_alpha   90.00
_cell.angle_beta   90.00
_cell.angle_gamma   90.00
#
_symmetry.space_group_name_H-M   'P 1'
#
loop_
_entity.id
_entity.type
_entity.pdbx_description
1 polymer ?
#
loop_
_entity_poly.entity_id
_entity_poly.type
_entity_poly.pdbx_seq_one_letter_code
_entity_poly.pdbx_strand_id
1 'polypeptide(L)'
;MLAKINKVIKLFVISDFLLFMGWGFISPIFSLFVLYQIEGATIVTVGIGTAVYWFFRSVIQPPTAYFLDKHKGEKDDLYALIVALVVVGFASLELATVVSEIHLYLIQIIHGAAFGIYSVAWPSIFSRHMDKGMVAV
;
A
#
# COMPACT_ATOMS: atom_id res chain seq x y z
N MET A 1 16.96 -16.99 -17.75
CA MET A 1 16.89 -15.58 -17.28
C MET A 1 16.53 -15.46 -15.81
N LEU A 2 15.41 -16.03 -15.32
CA LEU A 2 14.97 -15.90 -13.92
C LEU A 2 15.88 -16.58 -12.86
N ALA A 3 16.71 -17.55 -13.25
CA ALA A 3 17.56 -18.30 -12.33
C ALA A 3 18.81 -17.53 -11.83
N LYS A 4 19.13 -16.38 -12.45
CA LYS A 4 20.28 -15.54 -12.06
C LYS A 4 19.90 -14.37 -11.13
N ILE A 5 18.62 -14.17 -10.85
CA ILE A 5 18.14 -13.05 -10.03
C ILE A 5 18.28 -13.39 -8.55
N ASN A 6 18.70 -12.42 -7.73
CA ASN A 6 18.74 -12.56 -6.27
C ASN A 6 17.38 -13.06 -5.73
N LYS A 7 17.43 -14.06 -4.84
CA LYS A 7 16.24 -14.67 -4.23
C LYS A 7 15.35 -13.65 -3.53
N VAL A 8 15.93 -12.63 -2.88
CA VAL A 8 15.20 -11.56 -2.20
C VAL A 8 14.41 -10.72 -3.20
N ILE A 9 15.07 -10.25 -4.27
CA ILE A 9 14.41 -9.51 -5.37
C ILE A 9 13.26 -10.33 -5.95
N LYS A 10 13.49 -11.63 -6.20
CA LYS A 10 12.46 -12.51 -6.76
C LYS A 10 11.22 -12.58 -5.85
N LEU A 11 11.42 -12.65 -4.52
CA LEU A 11 10.32 -12.63 -3.57
C LEU A 11 9.59 -11.28 -3.59
N PHE A 12 10.32 -10.16 -3.61
CA PHE A 12 9.73 -8.82 -3.70
C PHE A 12 8.86 -8.66 -4.95
N VAL A 13 9.36 -9.09 -6.11
CA VAL A 13 8.61 -9.04 -7.37
C VAL A 13 7.32 -9.87 -7.30
N ILE A 14 7.38 -11.06 -6.71
CA ILE A 14 6.18 -11.91 -6.52
C ILE A 14 5.21 -11.25 -5.55
N SER A 15 5.70 -10.68 -4.44
CA SER A 15 4.87 -9.97 -3.46
C SER A 15 4.16 -8.77 -4.07
N ASP A 16 4.87 -7.96 -4.85
CA ASP A 16 4.28 -6.81 -5.55
C ASP A 16 3.27 -7.25 -6.61
N PHE A 17 3.61 -8.29 -7.38
CA PHE A 17 2.68 -8.84 -8.36
C PHE A 17 1.36 -9.25 -7.68
N LEU A 18 1.42 -9.97 -6.55
CA LEU A 18 0.22 -10.37 -5.81
C LEU A 18 -0.54 -9.17 -5.23
N LEU A 19 0.18 -8.21 -4.63
CA LEU A 19 -0.40 -7.01 -4.04
C LEU A 19 -1.16 -6.19 -5.08
N PHE A 20 -0.50 -5.83 -6.18
CA PHE A 20 -1.07 -5.00 -7.22
C PHE A 20 -2.08 -5.75 -8.08
N MET A 21 -1.97 -7.07 -8.23
CA MET A 21 -3.02 -7.88 -8.84
C MET A 21 -4.30 -7.84 -7.99
N GLY A 22 -4.20 -8.00 -6.67
CA GLY A 22 -5.36 -7.90 -5.77
C GLY A 22 -6.05 -6.54 -5.86
N TRP A 23 -5.28 -5.46 -5.69
CA TRP A 23 -5.82 -4.10 -5.83
C TRP A 23 -6.28 -3.76 -7.25
N GLY A 24 -5.67 -4.36 -8.27
CA GLY A 24 -6.04 -4.22 -9.66
C GLY A 24 -7.42 -4.78 -9.98
N PHE A 25 -7.89 -5.80 -9.23
CA PHE A 25 -9.26 -6.28 -9.33
C PHE A 25 -10.26 -5.41 -8.56
N ILE A 26 -9.84 -4.82 -7.43
CA ILE A 26 -10.71 -3.98 -6.61
C ILE A 26 -10.93 -2.60 -7.25
N SER A 27 -9.89 -2.00 -7.82
CA SER A 27 -9.92 -0.62 -8.31
C SER A 27 -11.04 -0.34 -9.34
N PRO A 28 -11.30 -1.18 -10.35
CA PRO A 28 -12.35 -0.93 -11.35
C PRO A 28 -13.77 -0.99 -10.77
N ILE A 29 -13.97 -1.77 -9.71
CA ILE A 29 -15.29 -1.98 -9.10
C ILE A 29 -15.52 -1.11 -7.86
N PHE A 30 -14.48 -0.46 -7.33
CA PHE A 30 -14.54 0.30 -6.08
C PHE A 30 -15.65 1.37 -6.08
N SER A 31 -15.73 2.21 -7.12
CA SER A 31 -16.76 3.25 -7.20
C SER A 31 -18.17 2.67 -7.28
N LEU A 32 -18.34 1.55 -7.98
CA LEU A 32 -19.62 0.84 -8.06
C LEU A 32 -19.99 0.25 -6.69
N PHE A 33 -19.03 -0.36 -5.99
CA PHE A 33 -19.23 -0.86 -4.64
C PHE A 33 -19.73 0.24 -3.72
N VAL A 34 -19.06 1.39 -3.68
CA VAL A 34 -19.45 2.52 -2.82
C VAL A 34 -20.87 2.98 -3.15
N LEU A 35 -21.20 3.18 -4.43
CA LEU A 35 -22.51 3.72 -4.83
C LEU A 35 -23.68 2.75 -4.59
N TYR A 36 -23.45 1.44 -4.73
CA TYR A 36 -24.52 0.46 -4.71
C TYR A 36 -24.62 -0.36 -3.42
N GLN A 37 -23.57 -0.38 -2.59
CA GLN A 37 -23.55 -1.17 -1.35
C GLN A 37 -23.60 -0.31 -0.09
N ILE A 38 -23.25 0.98 -0.18
CA ILE A 38 -23.28 1.89 0.97
C ILE A 38 -24.53 2.78 0.85
N GLU A 39 -25.45 2.63 1.81
CA GLU A 39 -26.69 3.39 1.82
C GLU A 39 -26.41 4.90 1.93
N GLY A 40 -27.04 5.69 1.06
CA GLY A 40 -26.87 7.15 1.01
C GLY A 40 -25.60 7.63 0.32
N ALA A 41 -24.70 6.73 -0.09
CA ALA A 41 -23.47 7.11 -0.76
C ALA A 41 -23.72 7.71 -2.15
N THR A 42 -22.94 8.73 -2.48
CA THR A 42 -22.99 9.41 -3.77
C THR A 42 -21.64 9.40 -4.45
N ILE A 43 -21.56 9.95 -5.67
CA ILE A 43 -20.28 10.14 -6.33
C ILE A 43 -19.33 11.06 -5.53
N VAL A 44 -19.90 11.95 -4.70
CA VAL A 44 -19.13 12.79 -3.78
C VAL A 44 -18.48 11.93 -2.69
N THR A 45 -19.19 10.94 -2.15
CA THR A 45 -18.67 9.97 -1.17
C THR A 45 -17.47 9.20 -1.74
N VAL A 46 -17.55 8.77 -3.01
CA VAL A 46 -16.41 8.14 -3.71
C VAL A 46 -15.22 9.09 -3.77
N GLY A 47 -15.44 10.33 -4.21
CA GLY A 47 -14.39 11.34 -4.34
C GLY A 47 -13.72 11.68 -3.01
N ILE A 48 -14.50 11.84 -1.95
CA ILE A 48 -13.99 12.07 -0.58
C ILE A 48 -13.17 10.87 -0.13
N GLY A 49 -13.65 9.64 -0.31
CA GLY A 49 -12.91 8.43 0.06
C GLY A 49 -11.56 8.35 -0.66
N THR A 50 -11.53 8.62 -1.97
CA THR A 50 -10.28 8.69 -2.75
C THR A 50 -9.36 9.80 -2.26
N ALA A 51 -9.89 10.98 -1.96
CA ALA A 51 -9.11 12.10 -1.44
C ALA A 51 -8.51 11.80 -0.07
N VAL A 52 -9.27 11.16 0.83
CA VAL A 52 -8.81 10.70 2.14
C VAL A 52 -7.64 9.72 1.98
N TYR A 53 -7.76 8.72 1.12
CA TYR A 53 -6.67 7.79 0.84
C TYR A 53 -5.38 8.51 0.41
N TRP A 54 -5.47 9.39 -0.60
CA TRP A 54 -4.30 10.10 -1.12
C TRP A 54 -3.70 11.06 -0.09
N PHE A 55 -4.55 11.77 0.66
CA PHE A 55 -4.12 12.66 1.72
C PHE A 55 -3.29 11.91 2.77
N PHE A 56 -3.82 10.83 3.32
CA PHE A 56 -3.09 10.07 4.35
C PHE A 56 -1.85 9.37 3.79
N ARG A 57 -1.89 8.88 2.55
CA ARG A 57 -0.70 8.35 1.89
C ARG A 57 0.42 9.38 1.79
N SER A 58 0.09 10.59 1.33
CA SER A 58 1.06 11.68 1.16
C SER A 58 1.55 12.25 2.49
N VAL A 59 0.71 12.31 3.52
CA VAL A 59 1.09 12.83 4.84
C VAL A 59 1.97 11.84 5.60
N ILE A 60 1.72 10.53 5.49
CA ILE A 60 2.48 9.50 6.22
C ILE A 60 3.85 9.23 5.61
N GLN A 61 3.98 9.37 4.28
CA GLN A 61 5.22 9.03 3.58
C GLN A 61 6.46 9.82 4.08
N PRO A 62 6.47 11.17 4.21
CA PRO A 62 7.66 11.90 4.66
C PRO A 62 8.07 11.60 6.12
N PRO A 63 7.14 11.55 7.10
CA PRO A 63 7.47 11.11 8.46
C PRO A 63 8.06 9.70 8.52
N THR A 64 7.51 8.77 7.74
CA THR A 64 8.05 7.40 7.68
C THR A 64 9.45 7.38 7.09
N ALA A 65 9.71 8.11 6.00
CA ALA A 65 11.05 8.24 5.42
C ALA A 65 12.05 8.78 6.44
N TYR A 66 11.72 9.88 7.10
CA TYR A 66 12.57 10.45 8.14
C TYR A 66 12.87 9.48 9.30
N PHE A 67 11.88 8.68 9.71
CA PHE A 67 12.06 7.72 10.80
C PHE A 67 12.95 6.53 10.41
N LEU A 68 12.73 5.98 9.21
CA LEU A 68 13.49 4.84 8.69
C LEU A 68 14.94 5.25 8.35
N ASP A 69 15.16 6.42 7.75
CA ASP A 69 16.50 6.92 7.42
C ASP A 69 17.40 7.14 8.66
N LYS A 70 16.79 7.35 9.84
CA LYS A 70 17.54 7.56 11.09
C LYS A 70 18.23 6.29 11.60
N HIS A 71 17.75 5.13 11.18
CA HIS A 71 18.25 3.84 11.62
C HIS A 71 19.04 3.20 10.48
N LYS A 72 20.30 2.85 10.72
CA LYS A 72 21.15 2.21 9.70
C LYS A 72 20.85 0.72 9.49
N GLY A 73 19.78 0.21 10.10
CA GLY A 73 19.38 -1.19 10.03
C GLY A 73 18.55 -1.47 8.77
N GLU A 74 18.50 -2.73 8.37
CA GLU A 74 17.52 -3.20 7.37
C GLU A 74 16.28 -3.78 8.05
N LYS A 75 16.40 -4.20 9.31
CA LYS A 75 15.35 -4.93 10.02
C LYS A 75 14.11 -4.09 10.24
N ASP A 76 14.29 -2.83 10.62
CA ASP A 76 13.24 -1.85 10.83
C ASP A 76 12.50 -1.51 9.53
N ASP A 77 13.22 -1.31 8.43
CA ASP A 77 12.62 -1.20 7.10
C ASP A 77 11.78 -2.45 6.77
N LEU A 78 12.33 -3.64 7.03
CA LEU A 78 11.65 -4.91 6.76
C LEU A 78 10.39 -5.08 7.61
N TYR A 79 10.43 -4.76 8.90
CA TYR A 79 9.26 -4.82 9.76
C TYR A 79 8.20 -3.79 9.34
N ALA A 80 8.60 -2.56 9.01
CA ALA A 80 7.70 -1.54 8.50
C ALA A 80 7.01 -2.00 7.20
N LEU A 81 7.77 -2.61 6.29
CA LEU A 81 7.25 -3.16 5.05
C LEU A 81 6.24 -4.30 5.30
N ILE A 82 6.59 -5.26 6.17
CA ILE A 82 5.71 -6.40 6.49
C ILE A 82 4.41 -5.90 7.12
N VAL A 83 4.49 -5.01 8.11
CA VAL A 83 3.30 -4.43 8.76
C VAL A 83 2.44 -3.70 7.74
N ALA A 84 3.04 -2.87 6.87
CA ALA A 84 2.32 -2.16 5.82
C ALA A 84 1.60 -3.13 4.87
N LEU A 85 2.28 -4.17 4.38
CA LEU A 85 1.68 -5.17 3.49
C LEU A 85 0.51 -5.91 4.14
N VAL A 86 0.66 -6.30 5.41
CA VAL A 86 -0.39 -6.97 6.17
C VAL A 86 -1.60 -6.05 6.34
N VAL A 87 -1.38 -4.80 6.74
CA VAL A 87 -2.47 -3.80 6.92
C VAL A 87 -3.16 -3.49 5.59
N VAL A 88 -2.41 -3.35 4.50
CA VAL A 88 -2.98 -3.16 3.16
C VAL A 88 -3.83 -4.36 2.74
N GLY A 89 -3.33 -5.59 2.97
CA GLY A 89 -4.10 -6.81 2.73
C GLY A 89 -5.41 -6.83 3.53
N PHE A 90 -5.36 -6.54 4.84
CA PHE A 90 -6.55 -6.46 5.68
C PHE A 90 -7.52 -5.36 5.25
N ALA A 91 -7.04 -4.18 4.83
CA ALA A 91 -7.90 -3.12 4.32
C ALA A 91 -8.72 -3.59 3.10
N SER A 92 -8.15 -4.44 2.24
CA SER A 92 -8.88 -5.00 1.10
C SER A 92 -10.01 -5.95 1.52
N LEU A 93 -9.81 -6.74 2.58
CA LEU A 93 -10.83 -7.63 3.13
C LEU A 93 -11.93 -6.84 3.86
N GLU A 94 -11.54 -5.82 4.63
CA GLU A 94 -12.47 -4.98 5.39
C GLU A 94 -13.39 -4.14 4.49
N LEU A 95 -13.00 -3.88 3.23
CA LEU A 95 -13.92 -3.26 2.27
C LEU A 95 -15.21 -4.08 2.08
N ALA A 96 -15.16 -5.40 2.23
CA ALA A 96 -16.34 -6.26 2.06
C ALA A 96 -17.37 -6.11 3.20
N THR A 97 -17.02 -5.50 4.33
CA THR A 97 -17.89 -5.33 5.51
C THR A 97 -18.44 -3.90 5.64
N VAL A 98 -18.14 -3.02 4.68
CA VAL A 98 -18.51 -1.59 4.77
C VAL A 98 -20.00 -1.39 4.56
N VAL A 99 -20.62 -0.75 5.56
CA VAL A 99 -22.06 -0.43 5.54
C VAL A 99 -22.36 1.08 5.65
N SER A 100 -21.35 1.92 5.89
CA SER A 100 -21.52 3.37 6.06
C SER A 100 -20.34 4.18 5.52
N GLU A 101 -20.58 5.45 5.22
CA GLU A 101 -19.53 6.36 4.70
C GLU A 101 -18.38 6.55 5.68
N ILE A 102 -18.67 6.64 6.99
CA ILE A 102 -17.64 6.81 8.03
C ILE A 102 -16.73 5.57 8.06
N HIS A 103 -17.32 4.37 7.99
CA HIS A 103 -16.55 3.12 7.94
C HIS A 103 -15.68 3.06 6.69
N LEU A 104 -16.20 3.47 5.52
CA LEU A 104 -15.41 3.63 4.31
C LEU A 104 -14.21 4.56 4.53
N TYR A 105 -14.43 5.75 5.08
CA TYR A 105 -13.36 6.73 5.28
C TYR A 105 -12.31 6.23 6.26
N LEU A 106 -12.68 5.57 7.35
CA LEU A 106 -11.72 4.96 8.28
C LEU A 106 -10.83 3.92 7.60
N ILE A 107 -11.40 3.09 6.72
CA ILE A 107 -10.62 2.14 5.92
C ILE A 107 -9.70 2.88 4.96
N GLN A 108 -10.15 3.94 4.29
CA GLN A 108 -9.30 4.72 3.38
C GLN A 108 -8.13 5.41 4.10
N ILE A 109 -8.33 5.86 5.35
CA ILE A 109 -7.27 6.39 6.21
C ILE A 109 -6.19 5.32 6.45
N ILE A 110 -6.61 4.15 6.95
CA ILE A 110 -5.70 3.04 7.27
C ILE A 110 -4.98 2.56 6.01
N HIS A 111 -5.72 2.40 4.92
CA HIS A 111 -5.21 1.97 3.63
C HIS A 111 -4.17 2.97 3.07
N GLY A 112 -4.50 4.27 3.08
CA GLY A 112 -3.60 5.33 2.63
C GLY A 112 -2.33 5.39 3.47
N ALA A 113 -2.46 5.37 4.79
CA ALA A 113 -1.33 5.37 5.72
C ALA A 113 -0.40 4.16 5.49
N ALA A 114 -0.96 2.95 5.36
CA ALA A 114 -0.19 1.75 5.13
C ALA A 114 0.54 1.77 3.77
N PHE A 115 -0.11 2.24 2.69
CA PHE A 115 0.58 2.45 1.41
C PHE A 115 1.64 3.54 1.47
N GLY A 116 1.45 4.57 2.31
CA GLY A 116 2.47 5.58 2.61
C GLY A 116 3.74 4.92 3.16
N ILE A 117 3.60 4.06 4.17
CA ILE A 117 4.72 3.31 4.75
C ILE A 117 5.37 2.37 3.73
N TYR A 118 4.57 1.56 3.03
CA TYR A 118 5.04 0.65 1.99
C TYR A 118 5.88 1.38 0.94
N SER A 119 5.45 2.56 0.49
CA SER A 119 6.12 3.32 -0.57
C SER A 119 7.51 3.84 -0.20
N VAL A 120 7.85 3.87 1.09
CA VAL A 120 9.17 4.23 1.61
C VAL A 120 10.01 2.99 1.88
N ALA A 121 9.44 2.05 2.63
CA ALA A 121 10.17 0.87 3.11
C ALA A 121 10.57 -0.07 1.96
N TRP A 122 9.68 -0.24 0.97
CA TRP A 122 9.92 -1.13 -0.15
C TRP A 122 11.17 -0.76 -0.98
N PRO A 123 11.29 0.48 -1.53
CA PRO A 123 12.45 0.84 -2.34
C PRO A 123 13.76 0.83 -1.53
N SER A 124 13.70 1.14 -0.22
CA SER A 124 14.85 1.07 0.68
C SER A 124 15.45 -0.35 0.73
N ILE A 125 14.63 -1.39 0.89
CA ILE A 125 15.11 -2.78 0.94
C ILE A 125 15.45 -3.30 -0.45
N PHE A 126 14.60 -3.03 -1.43
CA PHE A 126 14.77 -3.54 -2.79
C PHE A 126 16.10 -3.07 -3.39
N SER A 127 16.41 -1.78 -3.28
CA SER A 127 17.64 -1.19 -3.82
C SER A 127 18.92 -1.79 -3.20
N ARG A 128 18.91 -2.13 -1.90
CA ARG A 128 20.06 -2.77 -1.22
C ARG A 128 20.36 -4.18 -1.72
N HIS A 129 19.38 -4.85 -2.32
CA HIS A 129 19.50 -6.23 -2.81
C HIS A 129 19.73 -6.35 -4.31
N MET A 130 19.63 -5.24 -5.05
CA MET A 130 19.91 -5.20 -6.48
C MET A 130 21.37 -5.54 -6.79
N ASP A 131 21.58 -6.23 -7.91
CA ASP A 131 22.93 -6.55 -8.38
C ASP A 131 23.70 -5.27 -8.71
N LYS A 132 24.96 -5.17 -8.26
CA LYS A 132 25.81 -3.99 -8.46
C LYS A 132 25.93 -3.66 -9.96
N GLY A 133 25.69 -2.39 -10.32
CA GLY A 133 25.74 -1.90 -11.70
C GLY A 133 24.37 -1.80 -12.38
N MET A 134 23.32 -2.33 -11.77
CA MET A 134 21.93 -2.03 -12.13
C MET A 134 21.51 -0.80 -11.33
N VAL A 135 21.68 0.39 -11.87
CA VAL A 135 21.26 1.63 -11.19
C VAL A 135 19.75 1.79 -11.35
N ALA A 136 19.01 1.86 -10.24
CA ALA A 136 17.68 2.45 -10.27
C ALA A 136 17.89 3.97 -10.45
N VAL A 137 17.69 4.44 -11.68
CA VAL A 137 17.63 5.88 -12.00
C VAL A 137 16.27 6.40 -11.56
#